data_AF-A0A9N8MBI7-F1
#
_entry.id   AF-A0A9N8MBI7-F1
#
_cell.length_a   1.000
_cell.length_b   1.000
_cell.length_c   1.000
_cell.angle_alpha   90.00
_cell.angle_beta   90.00
_cell.angle_gamma   90.00
#
_symmetry.space_group_name_H-M   'P 1'
#
loop_
_entity.id
_entity.type
_entity.pdbx_description
1 polymer ?
#
loop_
_entity_poly.entity_id
_entity_poly.type
_entity_poly.pdbx_seq_one_letter_code
_entity_poly.pdbx_strand_id
1 'polypeptide(L)'
;MPAFFPIDIFHLFGMNIPSQLWEAFTNPRPGDPFSLSDAQQARFARLLAESGQYLPGSFASGLPRDPSEFSKSHYKMFEWSLVLYLYLPPFLHAIGAPEDVIKMMEHLQAGVRLASSINGCTEQQRVELARHFASFARLWEELYIRDYTALVDRAR
;
A
#
# COMPACT_ATOMS: atom_id res chain seq x y z
N MET A 1 -19.51 5.80 5.93
CA MET A 1 -18.77 6.57 4.89
C MET A 1 -17.99 7.65 5.63
N PRO A 2 -16.67 7.81 5.44
CA PRO A 2 -15.92 8.83 6.17
C PRO A 2 -16.44 10.21 5.80
N ALA A 3 -16.76 11.01 6.81
CA ALA A 3 -17.51 12.26 6.65
C ALA A 3 -16.64 13.48 6.33
N PHE A 4 -15.30 13.35 6.36
CA PHE A 4 -14.39 14.49 6.37
C PHE A 4 -13.43 14.59 5.16
N PHE A 5 -13.08 13.49 4.49
CA PHE A 5 -12.20 13.54 3.32
C PHE A 5 -13.05 13.56 2.05
N PRO A 6 -13.10 14.68 1.29
CA PRO A 6 -14.07 14.86 0.20
C PRO A 6 -13.65 14.20 -1.13
N ILE A 7 -12.43 13.65 -1.20
CA ILE A 7 -11.95 12.89 -2.36
C ILE A 7 -12.45 11.44 -2.25
N ASP A 8 -12.63 10.80 -3.39
CA ASP A 8 -12.92 9.37 -3.48
C ASP A 8 -11.76 8.53 -2.90
N ILE A 9 -11.74 8.42 -1.57
CA ILE A 9 -10.74 7.68 -0.82
C ILE A 9 -10.73 6.19 -1.20
N PHE A 10 -11.84 5.68 -1.74
CA PHE A 10 -11.96 4.28 -2.12
C PHE A 10 -11.13 4.01 -3.36
N HIS A 11 -11.15 4.90 -4.35
CA HIS A 11 -10.29 4.77 -5.51
C HIS A 11 -8.83 5.10 -5.17
N LEU A 12 -8.59 6.19 -4.44
CA LEU A 12 -7.22 6.63 -4.13
C LEU A 12 -6.48 5.61 -3.25
N PHE A 13 -7.02 5.31 -2.07
CA PHE A 13 -6.38 4.41 -1.10
C PHE A 13 -6.70 2.95 -1.35
N GLY A 14 -7.83 2.64 -2.00
CA GLY A 14 -8.22 1.26 -2.27
C GLY A 14 -7.80 0.73 -3.64
N MET A 15 -7.32 1.55 -4.59
CA MET A 15 -6.86 1.02 -5.89
C MET A 15 -5.59 1.69 -6.41
N ASN A 16 -5.58 3.00 -6.55
CA ASN A 16 -4.52 3.71 -7.27
C ASN A 16 -3.17 3.56 -6.57
N ILE A 17 -3.07 4.01 -5.31
CA ILE A 17 -1.81 3.91 -4.55
C ILE A 17 -1.38 2.45 -4.37
N PRO A 18 -2.26 1.52 -3.95
CA PRO A 18 -1.87 0.11 -3.81
C PRO A 18 -1.35 -0.53 -5.09
N SER A 19 -2.05 -0.33 -6.22
CA SER A 19 -1.64 -0.90 -7.50
C SER A 19 -0.30 -0.35 -7.99
N GLN A 20 -0.07 0.95 -7.81
CA GLN A 20 1.17 1.61 -8.19
C GLN A 20 2.36 1.15 -7.32
N LEU A 21 2.16 1.01 -6.01
CA LEU A 21 3.17 0.46 -5.11
C LEU A 21 3.51 -0.99 -5.49
N TRP A 22 2.48 -1.80 -5.73
CA TRP A 22 2.67 -3.18 -6.15
C TRP A 22 3.47 -3.26 -7.46
N GLU A 23 3.08 -2.49 -8.48
CA GLU A 23 3.79 -2.44 -9.76
C GLU A 23 5.26 -2.04 -9.57
N ALA A 24 5.57 -1.04 -8.75
CA ALA A 24 6.96 -0.66 -8.48
C ALA A 24 7.75 -1.77 -7.76
N PHE A 25 7.11 -2.51 -6.86
CA PHE A 25 7.77 -3.59 -6.13
C PHE A 25 7.94 -4.85 -6.98
N THR A 26 7.10 -5.11 -7.97
CA THR A 26 7.18 -6.32 -8.82
C THR A 26 7.79 -6.07 -10.20
N ASN A 27 7.88 -4.82 -10.65
CA ASN A 27 8.47 -4.42 -11.93
C ASN A 27 9.59 -3.39 -11.70
N PRO A 28 10.75 -3.84 -11.15
CA PRO A 28 11.83 -2.94 -10.77
C PRO A 28 12.44 -2.23 -11.98
N ARG A 29 12.82 -0.98 -11.77
CA ARG A 29 13.66 -0.19 -12.67
C ARG A 29 15.10 -0.15 -12.10
N PRO A 30 16.13 0.00 -12.95
CA PRO A 30 17.52 0.08 -12.48
C PRO A 30 17.70 1.11 -11.36
N GLY A 31 18.31 0.68 -10.26
CA GLY A 31 18.58 1.50 -9.07
C GLY A 31 17.38 1.72 -8.13
N ASP A 32 16.25 1.03 -8.32
CA ASP A 32 15.21 0.98 -7.28
C ASP A 32 15.80 0.38 -6.00
N PRO A 33 15.53 0.97 -4.82
CA PRO A 33 16.16 0.56 -3.56
C PRO A 33 15.61 -0.77 -3.04
N PHE A 34 14.41 -1.15 -3.50
CA PHE A 34 13.75 -2.39 -3.11
C PHE A 34 12.78 -2.86 -4.19
N SER A 35 12.78 -4.17 -4.42
CA SER A 35 11.77 -4.89 -5.18
C SER A 35 11.62 -6.31 -4.62
N LEU A 36 10.44 -6.89 -4.84
CA LEU A 36 10.13 -8.26 -4.49
C LEU A 36 10.65 -9.18 -5.60
N SER A 37 11.59 -10.05 -5.26
CA SER A 37 11.95 -11.18 -6.13
C SER A 37 10.76 -12.11 -6.36
N ASP A 38 10.76 -12.87 -7.45
CA ASP A 38 9.71 -13.85 -7.75
C ASP A 38 9.49 -14.84 -6.58
N ALA A 39 10.56 -15.24 -5.90
CA ALA A 39 10.49 -16.09 -4.72
C ALA A 39 9.78 -15.42 -3.53
N GLN A 40 9.99 -14.12 -3.32
CA GLN A 40 9.30 -13.34 -2.29
C GLN A 40 7.84 -13.09 -2.68
N GLN A 41 7.53 -12.83 -3.95
CA GLN A 41 6.15 -12.72 -4.44
C GLN A 41 5.39 -14.04 -4.20
N ALA A 42 5.96 -15.19 -4.58
CA ALA A 42 5.37 -16.50 -4.33
C ALA A 42 5.27 -16.86 -2.84
N ARG A 43 6.19 -16.37 -2.00
CA ARG A 43 6.09 -16.51 -0.53
C ARG A 43 4.95 -15.65 0.02
N PHE A 44 4.76 -14.45 -0.51
CA PHE A 44 3.67 -13.57 -0.09
C PHE A 44 2.31 -14.11 -0.51
N ALA A 45 2.17 -14.64 -1.73
CA ALA A 45 0.95 -15.31 -2.20
C ALA A 45 0.54 -16.47 -1.29
N ARG A 46 1.51 -17.31 -0.88
CA ARG A 46 1.28 -18.39 0.08
C ARG A 46 0.83 -17.87 1.45
N LEU A 47 1.48 -16.82 1.95
CA LEU A 47 1.07 -16.17 3.20
C LEU A 47 -0.38 -15.70 3.13
N LEU A 48 -0.82 -15.09 2.02
CA LEU A 48 -2.20 -14.62 1.83
C LEU A 48 -3.19 -15.79 1.86
N ALA A 49 -2.89 -16.90 1.18
CA ALA A 49 -3.73 -18.08 1.16
C ALA A 49 -3.83 -18.75 2.55
N GLU A 50 -2.69 -18.88 3.24
CA GLU A 50 -2.60 -19.50 4.57
C GLU A 50 -3.22 -18.62 5.67
N SER A 51 -3.08 -17.30 5.58
CA SER A 51 -3.56 -16.38 6.61
C SER A 51 -5.01 -15.96 6.38
N GLY A 52 -5.44 -15.89 5.12
CA GLY A 52 -6.78 -15.44 4.74
C GLY A 52 -7.89 -16.30 5.32
N GLN A 53 -7.64 -17.58 5.59
CA GLN A 53 -8.62 -18.48 6.22
C GLN A 53 -9.01 -18.06 7.64
N TYR A 54 -8.15 -17.29 8.31
CA TYR A 54 -8.39 -16.78 9.66
C TYR A 54 -9.07 -15.41 9.65
N LEU A 55 -9.30 -14.81 8.47
CA LEU A 55 -9.98 -13.54 8.36
C LEU A 55 -11.49 -13.75 8.59
N PRO A 56 -12.12 -13.09 9.57
CA PRO A 56 -13.54 -13.30 9.81
C PRO A 56 -14.38 -12.87 8.60
N GLY A 57 -15.43 -13.63 8.31
CA GLY A 57 -16.32 -13.38 7.16
C GLY A 57 -16.99 -11.99 7.17
N SER A 58 -17.05 -11.34 8.33
CA SER A 58 -17.53 -9.96 8.48
C SER A 58 -16.58 -8.91 7.87
N PHE A 59 -15.31 -9.26 7.66
CA PHE A 59 -14.31 -8.37 7.06
C PHE A 59 -14.12 -8.66 5.56
N ALA A 60 -14.18 -9.92 5.14
CA ALA A 60 -14.19 -10.30 3.73
C ALA A 60 -14.96 -11.60 3.51
N SER A 61 -15.72 -11.67 2.43
CA SER A 61 -16.49 -12.87 2.04
C SER A 61 -15.64 -13.99 1.41
N GLY A 62 -14.35 -13.75 1.21
CA GLY A 62 -13.43 -14.70 0.59
C GLY A 62 -11.97 -14.37 0.90
N LEU A 63 -11.09 -15.30 0.53
CA LEU A 63 -9.65 -15.15 0.72
C LEU A 63 -9.09 -13.98 -0.11
N PRO A 64 -8.13 -13.20 0.42
CA PRO A 64 -7.39 -12.25 -0.40
C PRO A 64 -6.70 -13.00 -1.56
N ARG A 65 -7.00 -12.61 -2.79
CA ARG A 65 -6.40 -13.21 -3.99
C ARG A 65 -4.94 -12.79 -4.14
N ASP A 66 -4.14 -13.59 -4.84
CA ASP A 66 -2.75 -13.24 -5.13
C ASP A 66 -2.65 -12.00 -6.05
N PRO A 67 -2.08 -10.86 -5.60
CA PRO A 67 -1.89 -9.70 -6.47
C PRO A 67 -0.95 -10.00 -7.65
N SER A 68 -0.05 -10.98 -7.57
CA SER A 68 0.86 -11.38 -8.67
C SER A 68 0.08 -11.89 -9.88
N GLU A 69 -1.02 -12.61 -9.64
CA GLU A 69 -1.88 -13.21 -10.67
C GLU A 69 -3.01 -12.26 -11.08
N PHE A 70 -3.62 -11.57 -10.12
CA PHE A 70 -4.90 -10.88 -10.33
C PHE A 70 -4.82 -9.35 -10.40
N SER A 71 -3.67 -8.72 -10.12
CA SER A 71 -3.53 -7.25 -10.13
C SER A 71 -3.94 -6.61 -11.46
N LYS A 72 -3.72 -7.31 -12.58
CA LYS A 72 -4.06 -6.86 -13.94
C LYS A 72 -5.49 -7.19 -14.37
N SER A 73 -6.27 -7.91 -13.56
CA SER A 73 -7.58 -8.44 -13.91
C SER A 73 -8.64 -8.14 -12.85
N HIS A 74 -9.01 -6.87 -12.69
CA HIS A 74 -10.05 -6.41 -11.76
C HIS A 74 -9.82 -6.85 -10.30
N TYR A 75 -8.63 -6.53 -9.78
CA TYR A 75 -8.35 -6.64 -8.35
C TYR A 75 -9.18 -5.60 -7.59
N LYS A 76 -9.97 -6.04 -6.60
CA LYS A 76 -11.01 -5.21 -5.99
C LYS A 76 -10.41 -4.32 -4.90
N MET A 77 -11.08 -3.19 -4.65
CA MET A 77 -10.67 -2.21 -3.63
C MET A 77 -10.37 -2.81 -2.25
N PHE A 78 -11.24 -3.72 -1.80
CA PHE A 78 -11.09 -4.34 -0.48
C PHE A 78 -9.88 -5.30 -0.44
N GLU A 79 -9.57 -5.94 -1.57
CA GLU A 79 -8.44 -6.86 -1.67
C GLU A 79 -7.13 -6.09 -1.64
N TRP A 80 -7.04 -4.99 -2.39
CA TRP A 80 -5.91 -4.07 -2.29
C TRP A 80 -5.71 -3.55 -0.88
N SER A 81 -6.80 -3.13 -0.24
CA SER A 81 -6.74 -2.62 1.13
C SER A 81 -6.22 -3.68 2.11
N LEU A 82 -6.70 -4.93 2.01
CA LEU A 82 -6.23 -6.03 2.85
C LEU A 82 -4.78 -6.38 2.55
N VAL A 83 -4.45 -6.63 1.29
CA VAL A 83 -3.11 -7.07 0.90
C VAL A 83 -2.06 -6.02 1.24
N LEU A 84 -2.30 -4.75 0.92
CA LEU A 84 -1.29 -3.71 1.04
C LEU A 84 -1.22 -3.08 2.43
N TYR A 85 -2.32 -2.95 3.17
CA TYR A 85 -2.31 -2.29 4.48
C TYR A 85 -2.35 -3.27 5.67
N LEU A 86 -2.73 -4.54 5.47
CA LEU A 86 -2.73 -5.54 6.54
C LEU A 86 -1.58 -6.55 6.40
N TYR A 87 -1.42 -7.16 5.22
CA TYR A 87 -0.47 -8.27 5.05
C TYR A 87 0.93 -7.83 4.59
N LEU A 88 1.03 -6.85 3.69
CA LEU A 88 2.31 -6.42 3.13
C LEU A 88 3.25 -5.80 4.18
N PRO A 89 2.81 -4.89 5.08
CA PRO A 89 3.73 -4.27 6.03
C PRO A 89 4.46 -5.28 6.94
N PRO A 90 3.78 -6.22 7.64
CA PRO A 90 4.50 -7.21 8.44
C PRO A 90 5.34 -8.16 7.56
N PHE A 91 4.93 -8.41 6.31
CA PHE A 91 5.74 -9.18 5.38
C PHE A 91 7.05 -8.47 5.01
N LEU A 92 7.02 -7.16 4.75
CA LEU A 92 8.23 -6.35 4.49
C LEU A 92 9.22 -6.41 5.65
N HIS A 93 8.73 -6.30 6.89
CA HIS A 93 9.56 -6.53 8.07
C HIS A 93 10.15 -7.95 8.10
N ALA A 94 9.33 -8.97 7.85
CA ALA A 94 9.75 -10.38 7.91
C ALA A 94 10.79 -10.78 6.86
N ILE A 95 10.89 -10.05 5.74
CA ILE A 95 11.91 -10.27 4.71
C ILE A 95 13.09 -9.31 4.82
N GLY A 96 13.12 -8.43 5.83
CA GLY A 96 14.19 -7.46 6.03
C GLY A 96 14.26 -6.41 4.92
N ALA A 97 13.12 -5.89 4.47
CA ALA A 97 13.09 -4.78 3.53
C ALA A 97 13.83 -3.55 4.10
N PRO A 98 14.39 -2.66 3.25
CA PRO A 98 15.10 -1.47 3.71
C PRO A 98 14.24 -0.61 4.65
N GLU A 99 14.87 -0.04 5.68
CA GLU A 99 14.19 0.75 6.70
C GLU A 99 13.42 1.93 6.11
N ASP A 100 13.99 2.62 5.12
CA ASP A 100 13.32 3.75 4.46
C ASP A 100 12.06 3.33 3.70
N VAL A 101 12.04 2.12 3.12
CA VAL A 101 10.86 1.56 2.44
C VAL A 101 9.78 1.19 3.44
N ILE A 102 10.17 0.60 4.58
CA ILE A 102 9.25 0.31 5.69
C ILE A 102 8.65 1.61 6.22
N LYS A 103 9.47 2.62 6.51
CA LYS A 103 9.05 3.93 7.00
C LYS A 103 8.10 4.63 6.02
N MET A 104 8.37 4.54 4.72
CA MET A 104 7.47 5.03 3.68
C MET A 104 6.08 4.38 3.78
N MET A 105 6.03 3.05 3.93
CA MET A 105 4.78 2.30 4.08
C MET A 105 4.05 2.64 5.39
N GLU A 106 4.77 2.83 6.50
CA GLU A 106 4.20 3.24 7.78
C GLU A 106 3.52 4.61 7.70
N HIS A 107 4.17 5.58 7.04
CA HIS A 107 3.59 6.90 6.80
C HIS A 107 2.30 6.81 5.98
N LEU A 108 2.29 6.01 4.91
CA LEU A 108 1.09 5.79 4.12
C LEU A 108 -0.02 5.16 4.97
N GLN A 109 0.26 4.07 5.68
CA GLN A 109 -0.72 3.35 6.49
C GLN A 109 -1.32 4.24 7.59
N ALA A 110 -0.50 5.04 8.27
CA ALA A 110 -0.96 5.99 9.28
C ALA A 110 -1.85 7.07 8.68
N GLY A 111 -1.49 7.62 7.51
CA GLY A 111 -2.31 8.58 6.78
C GLY A 111 -3.67 7.99 6.37
N VAL A 112 -3.67 6.81 5.74
CA VAL A 112 -4.90 6.12 5.30
C VAL A 112 -5.82 5.81 6.49
N ARG A 113 -5.27 5.36 7.61
CA ARG A 113 -6.03 5.09 8.83
C ARG A 113 -6.73 6.33 9.38
N LEU A 114 -6.04 7.47 9.43
CA LEU A 114 -6.63 8.74 9.86
C LEU A 114 -7.70 9.22 8.85
N ALA A 115 -7.41 9.18 7.54
CA ALA A 115 -8.36 9.59 6.50
C ALA A 115 -9.64 8.74 6.48
N SER A 116 -9.53 7.46 6.83
CA SER A 116 -10.64 6.51 6.83
C SER A 116 -11.43 6.48 8.15
N SER A 117 -11.09 7.37 9.11
CA SER A 117 -11.77 7.44 10.41
C SER A 117 -13.27 7.73 10.25
N ILE A 118 -14.10 6.86 10.82
CA ILE A 118 -15.56 7.00 10.81
C ILE A 118 -16.02 8.20 11.63
N ASN A 119 -15.30 8.51 12.70
CA ASN A 119 -15.65 9.59 13.63
C ASN A 119 -15.09 10.96 13.20
N GLY A 120 -14.50 11.04 12.00
CA GLY A 120 -13.77 12.22 11.54
C GLY A 120 -12.40 12.37 12.21
N CYS A 121 -11.79 13.54 12.02
CA CYS A 121 -10.48 13.91 12.54
C CYS A 121 -10.55 15.22 13.33
N THR A 122 -9.90 15.26 14.49
CA THR A 122 -9.60 16.52 15.21
C THR A 122 -8.65 17.39 14.38
N GLU A 123 -8.50 18.65 14.76
CA GLU A 123 -7.55 19.55 14.09
C GLU A 123 -6.11 19.02 14.14
N GLN A 124 -5.68 18.54 15.31
CA GLN A 124 -4.37 17.91 15.46
C GLN A 124 -4.22 16.70 14.54
N GLN A 125 -5.24 15.85 14.44
CA GLN A 125 -5.22 14.68 13.56
C GLN A 125 -5.17 15.07 12.08
N ARG A 126 -5.73 16.23 11.68
CA ARG A 126 -5.59 16.74 10.31
C ARG A 126 -4.17 17.19 10.01
N VAL A 127 -3.50 17.82 10.96
CA VAL A 127 -2.08 18.18 10.85
C VAL A 127 -1.22 16.91 10.75
N GLU A 128 -1.51 15.91 11.56
CA GLU A 128 -0.83 14.60 11.50
C GLU A 128 -1.07 13.89 10.16
N LEU A 129 -2.31 13.86 9.69
CA LEU A 129 -2.70 13.31 8.39
C LEU A 129 -1.88 13.93 7.25
N ALA A 130 -1.85 15.27 7.19
CA ALA A 130 -1.11 16.00 6.18
C ALA A 130 0.39 15.69 6.25
N ARG A 131 0.95 15.60 7.46
CA ARG A 131 2.36 15.23 7.67
C ARG A 131 2.66 13.83 7.15
N HIS A 132 1.81 12.85 7.46
CA HIS A 132 1.99 11.47 7.02
C HIS A 132 1.99 11.35 5.49
N PHE A 133 1.04 11.96 4.80
CA PHE A 133 1.04 11.93 3.33
C PHE A 133 2.19 12.71 2.71
N ALA A 134 2.58 13.86 3.28
CA ALA A 134 3.75 14.60 2.80
C ALA A 134 5.04 13.79 2.98
N SER A 135 5.22 13.10 4.11
CA SER A 135 6.36 12.22 4.35
C SER A 135 6.36 11.01 3.41
N PHE A 136 5.21 10.38 3.19
CA PHE A 136 5.08 9.30 2.21
C PHE A 136 5.48 9.76 0.80
N ALA A 137 4.93 10.89 0.33
CA ALA A 137 5.20 11.41 -1.00
C ALA A 137 6.67 11.75 -1.20
N ARG A 138 7.32 12.38 -0.20
CA ARG A 138 8.76 12.69 -0.25
C ARG A 138 9.60 11.43 -0.32
N LEU A 139 9.34 10.46 0.54
CA LEU A 139 10.08 9.19 0.53
C LEU A 139 9.86 8.44 -0.79
N TRP A 140 8.63 8.43 -1.32
CA TRP A 140 8.35 7.84 -2.62
C TRP A 140 9.12 8.51 -3.75
N GLU A 141 9.16 9.84 -3.76
CA GLU A 141 9.91 10.62 -4.72
C GLU A 141 11.41 10.35 -4.60
N GLU A 142 11.98 10.42 -3.40
CA GLU A 142 13.40 10.17 -3.12
C GLU A 142 13.82 8.73 -3.49
N LEU A 143 12.99 7.73 -3.19
CA LEU A 143 13.32 6.31 -3.35
C LEU A 143 13.01 5.77 -4.75
N TYR A 144 11.86 6.13 -5.32
CA TYR A 144 11.32 5.46 -6.53
C TYR A 144 11.22 6.36 -7.77
N ILE A 145 11.24 7.70 -7.62
CA ILE A 145 11.32 8.65 -8.75
C ILE A 145 12.76 9.14 -8.94
N ARG A 146 13.46 9.42 -7.83
CA ARG A 146 14.89 9.76 -7.74
C ARG A 146 15.30 11.01 -8.54
N ASP A 147 14.37 11.95 -8.76
CA ASP A 147 14.53 13.09 -9.69
C ASP A 147 14.78 12.69 -11.16
N TYR A 148 14.49 11.44 -11.55
CA TYR A 148 14.63 10.98 -12.93
C TYR A 148 13.33 11.20 -13.68
N THR A 149 13.36 12.07 -14.69
CA THR A 149 12.21 12.39 -15.56
C THR A 149 11.61 11.15 -16.24
N ALA A 150 12.43 10.13 -16.51
CA ALA A 150 11.99 8.85 -17.06
C ALA A 150 11.14 8.00 -16.11
N LEU A 151 11.09 8.35 -14.81
CA LEU A 151 10.31 7.67 -13.77
C LEU A 151 9.14 8.52 -13.26
N VAL A 152 8.86 9.66 -13.89
CA VAL A 152 7.77 10.57 -13.49
C VAL A 152 6.39 9.95 -13.70
N ASP A 153 6.28 8.87 -14.48
CA ASP A 153 5.06 8.07 -14.58
C ASP A 153 4.65 7.47 -13.23
N ARG A 154 5.60 7.29 -12.31
CA ARG A 154 5.35 6.92 -10.91
C ARG A 154 4.87 8.08 -10.03
N ALA A 155 4.54 9.25 -10.59
CA ALA A 155 3.93 10.38 -9.88
C ALA A 155 2.50 10.68 -10.37
N ARG A 156 1.91 9.80 -11.18
CA ARG A 156 0.61 10.00 -11.82
C ARG A 156 -0.57 9.58 -10.94
#